data_AF-A0A7L4AE52-F1
#
_entry.id   AF-A0A7L4AE52-F1
#
_cell.length_a   1.000
_cell.length_b   1.000
_cell.length_c   1.000
_cell.angle_alpha   90.00
_cell.angle_beta   90.00
_cell.angle_gamma   90.00
#
_symmetry.space_group_name_H-M   'P 1'
#
loop_
_entity.id
_entity.type
_entity.pdbx_description
1 polymer ?
#
loop_
_entity_poly.entity_id
_entity_poly.type
_entity_poly.pdbx_seq_one_letter_code
_entity_poly.pdbx_strand_id
1 'polypeptide(L)'
;MRCGKMAAPPPPPPVGAAGAWGGVRRRCQRLLYWVPVLFISSILCWSYYAYVTQLCLPDYVGVLQRTLEYKKFELLHVHHASLSVIFTLSALTRTMFFHLSYSDKESLEREPRGESQQEVLRRAAKDLPIYTRTMSGAIRYCDRCHLVKPDRCHHCSVCDKCILKMDHHCPWVNNCVGFSNYKFFLLFLAYSLLYCLFIAATDLQYFIKFWT
;
A
#
# COMPACT_ATOMS: atom_id res chain seq x y z
N MET A 1 16.56 -9.22 -33.18
CA MET A 1 15.89 -9.52 -31.89
C MET A 1 16.46 -10.84 -31.37
N ARG A 2 17.35 -10.81 -30.37
CA ARG A 2 17.86 -12.03 -29.71
C ARG A 2 17.14 -12.17 -28.38
N CYS A 3 16.18 -13.09 -28.33
CA CYS A 3 15.54 -13.50 -27.09
C CYS A 3 16.55 -14.35 -26.29
N GLY A 4 17.26 -13.73 -25.36
CA GLY A 4 18.20 -14.41 -24.47
C GLY A 4 17.43 -15.28 -23.48
N LYS A 5 17.74 -16.58 -23.44
CA LYS A 5 17.20 -17.55 -22.49
C LYS A 5 17.39 -17.04 -21.06
N MET A 6 16.29 -16.80 -20.34
CA MET A 6 16.32 -16.53 -18.91
C MET A 6 16.78 -17.80 -18.19
N ALA A 7 17.97 -17.76 -17.59
CA ALA A 7 18.40 -18.81 -16.66
C ALA A 7 17.50 -18.79 -15.41
N ALA A 8 17.10 -19.97 -14.94
CA ALA A 8 16.32 -20.09 -13.71
C ALA A 8 17.15 -19.60 -12.51
N PRO A 9 16.53 -18.92 -11.52
CA PRO A 9 17.25 -18.47 -10.33
C PRO A 9 17.76 -19.66 -9.51
N PRO A 10 18.93 -19.54 -8.84
CA PRO A 10 19.45 -20.59 -7.97
C PRO A 10 18.49 -20.84 -6.79
N PRO A 11 18.45 -22.09 -6.26
CA PRO A 11 17.64 -22.41 -5.08
C PRO A 11 18.11 -21.60 -3.86
N PRO A 12 17.18 -21.19 -2.97
CA PRO A 12 17.54 -20.47 -1.77
C PRO A 12 18.39 -21.36 -0.83
N PRO A 13 19.35 -20.78 -0.09
CA PRO A 13 20.17 -21.53 0.86
C PRO A 13 19.31 -22.12 2.00
N PRO A 14 19.75 -23.23 2.62
CA PRO A 14 19.01 -23.88 3.71
C PRO A 14 18.89 -22.94 4.92
N VAL A 15 17.68 -22.86 5.48
CA VAL A 15 17.36 -21.96 6.59
C VAL A 15 17.87 -22.58 7.90
N GLY A 16 18.91 -22.00 8.50
CA GLY A 16 19.41 -22.40 9.83
C GLY A 16 18.43 -22.06 10.98
N ALA A 17 18.65 -22.59 12.18
CA ALA A 17 17.77 -22.43 13.35
C ALA A 17 17.47 -20.97 13.75
N ALA A 18 18.42 -20.04 13.55
CA ALA A 18 18.21 -18.60 13.72
C ALA A 18 17.27 -18.01 12.64
N GLY A 19 17.28 -18.58 11.44
CA GLY A 19 16.35 -18.27 10.36
C GLY A 19 14.93 -18.75 10.63
N ALA A 20 14.77 -19.86 11.36
CA ALA A 20 13.47 -20.39 11.81
C ALA A 20 12.83 -19.49 12.88
N TRP A 21 13.58 -19.09 13.91
CA TRP A 21 13.14 -18.12 14.92
C TRP A 21 12.85 -16.74 14.33
N GLY A 22 13.71 -16.26 13.42
CA GLY A 22 13.43 -15.06 12.63
C GLY A 22 12.17 -15.22 11.76
N GLY A 23 11.89 -16.42 11.25
CA GLY A 23 10.69 -16.75 10.49
C GLY A 23 9.40 -16.66 11.32
N VAL A 24 9.41 -17.18 12.55
CA VAL A 24 8.27 -17.09 13.48
C VAL A 24 8.01 -15.64 13.91
N ARG A 25 9.06 -14.91 14.32
CA ARG A 25 8.95 -13.48 14.69
C ARG A 25 8.43 -12.63 13.54
N ARG A 26 8.91 -12.86 12.31
CA ARG A 26 8.41 -12.19 11.10
C ARG A 26 6.96 -12.55 10.78
N ARG A 27 6.53 -13.79 11.06
CA ARG A 27 5.13 -14.23 10.87
C ARG A 27 4.18 -13.57 11.87
N CYS A 28 4.53 -13.54 13.16
CA CYS A 28 3.75 -12.86 14.18
C CYS A 28 3.66 -11.34 13.92
N GLN A 29 4.77 -10.70 13.53
CA GLN A 29 4.77 -9.28 13.16
C GLN A 29 3.87 -9.00 11.94
N ARG A 30 3.84 -9.89 10.94
CA ARG A 30 2.95 -9.75 9.78
C ARG A 30 1.46 -9.81 10.18
N LEU A 31 1.10 -10.60 11.18
CA LEU A 31 -0.28 -10.64 11.69
C LEU A 31 -0.64 -9.35 12.43
N LEU A 32 0.28 -8.80 13.23
CA LEU A 32 0.05 -7.56 13.96
C LEU A 32 -0.21 -6.37 13.03
N TYR A 33 0.40 -6.34 11.83
CA TYR A 33 0.14 -5.28 10.85
C TYR A 33 -1.28 -5.29 10.27
N TRP A 34 -2.04 -6.37 10.44
CA TRP A 34 -3.45 -6.42 10.04
C TRP A 34 -4.40 -5.87 11.11
N VAL A 35 -3.94 -5.67 12.36
CA VAL A 35 -4.79 -5.17 13.45
C VAL A 35 -5.48 -3.84 13.09
N PRO A 36 -4.79 -2.82 12.55
CA PRO A 36 -5.45 -1.57 12.18
C PRO A 36 -6.50 -1.74 11.08
N VAL A 37 -6.24 -2.63 10.11
CA VAL A 37 -7.18 -2.93 9.02
C VAL A 37 -8.45 -3.59 9.58
N LEU A 38 -8.27 -4.64 10.41
CA LEU A 38 -9.39 -5.34 11.04
C LEU A 38 -10.21 -4.41 11.93
N PHE A 39 -9.55 -3.51 12.65
CA PHE A 39 -10.21 -2.50 13.47
C PHE A 39 -11.10 -1.58 12.63
N ILE A 40 -10.58 -0.98 11.55
CA ILE A 40 -11.37 -0.13 10.66
C ILE A 40 -12.49 -0.92 9.97
N SER A 41 -12.21 -2.14 9.51
CA SER A 41 -13.25 -3.01 8.93
C SER A 41 -14.37 -3.30 9.93
N SER A 42 -14.03 -3.56 11.20
CA SER A 42 -15.04 -3.80 12.24
C SER A 42 -15.91 -2.56 12.49
N ILE A 43 -15.33 -1.36 12.49
CA ILE A 43 -16.07 -0.10 12.62
C ILE A 43 -17.03 0.09 11.45
N LEU A 44 -16.58 -0.16 10.21
CA LEU A 44 -17.42 -0.01 9.01
C LEU A 44 -18.57 -1.03 8.97
N CYS A 45 -18.31 -2.27 9.38
CA CYS A 45 -19.36 -3.29 9.48
C CYS A 45 -20.38 -2.92 10.57
N TRP A 46 -19.90 -2.45 11.72
CA TRP A 46 -20.75 -2.02 12.82
C TRP A 46 -21.57 -0.78 12.45
N SER A 47 -20.97 0.24 11.83
CA SER A 47 -21.70 1.44 11.40
C SER A 47 -22.75 1.12 10.35
N TYR A 48 -22.46 0.19 9.44
CA TYR A 48 -23.46 -0.33 8.50
C TYR A 48 -24.63 -1.02 9.23
N TYR A 49 -24.31 -1.95 10.13
CA TYR A 49 -25.32 -2.65 10.94
C TYR A 49 -26.18 -1.67 11.74
N ALA A 50 -25.56 -0.74 12.46
CA ALA A 50 -26.24 0.23 13.30
C ALA A 50 -27.14 1.14 12.46
N TYR A 51 -26.64 1.71 11.37
CA TYR A 51 -27.42 2.57 10.49
C TYR A 51 -28.64 1.85 9.90
N VAL A 52 -28.43 0.65 9.34
CA VAL A 52 -29.52 -0.11 8.72
C VAL A 52 -30.56 -0.54 9.76
N THR A 53 -30.13 -1.10 10.90
CA THR A 53 -31.08 -1.69 11.86
C THR A 53 -31.72 -0.66 12.78
N GLN A 54 -31.03 0.42 13.14
CA GLN A 54 -31.51 1.42 14.11
C GLN A 54 -32.12 2.65 13.44
N LEU A 55 -31.73 2.99 12.21
CA LEU A 55 -32.29 4.16 11.52
C LEU A 55 -33.19 3.76 10.35
N CYS A 56 -32.81 2.76 9.55
CA CYS A 56 -33.61 2.38 8.38
C CYS A 56 -34.77 1.42 8.69
N LEU A 57 -34.77 0.65 9.80
CA LEU A 57 -35.87 -0.26 10.13
C LEU A 57 -36.96 0.35 11.04
N PRO A 58 -36.68 1.24 12.01
CA PRO A 58 -37.72 1.76 12.91
C PRO A 58 -38.68 2.76 12.25
N ASP A 59 -39.96 2.61 12.58
CA ASP A 59 -41.12 2.90 11.73
C ASP A 59 -41.65 4.35 11.79
N TYR A 60 -40.84 5.34 11.36
CA TYR A 60 -41.18 6.76 11.59
C TYR A 60 -41.30 7.66 10.34
N VAL A 61 -40.92 7.21 9.14
CA VAL A 61 -40.91 8.04 7.90
C VAL A 61 -41.42 7.22 6.72
N GLY A 62 -42.13 7.86 5.78
CA GLY A 62 -42.75 7.19 4.63
C GLY A 62 -41.79 6.28 3.83
N VAL A 63 -42.33 5.16 3.33
CA VAL A 63 -41.59 4.04 2.69
C VAL A 63 -40.62 4.49 1.60
N LEU A 64 -41.01 5.49 0.80
CA LEU A 64 -40.19 6.02 -0.30
C LEU A 64 -38.91 6.68 0.22
N GLN A 65 -39.01 7.56 1.21
CA GLN A 65 -37.86 8.29 1.75
C GLN A 65 -36.87 7.34 2.42
N ARG A 66 -37.37 6.35 3.19
CA ARG A 66 -36.55 5.28 3.75
C ARG A 66 -35.78 4.52 2.67
N THR A 67 -36.47 4.12 1.60
CA THR A 67 -35.86 3.36 0.51
C THR A 67 -34.76 4.17 -0.18
N LEU A 68 -34.98 5.48 -0.37
CA LEU A 68 -33.99 6.37 -0.97
C LEU A 68 -32.75 6.55 -0.08
N GLU A 69 -32.92 6.82 1.23
CA GLU A 69 -31.80 6.99 2.15
C GLU A 69 -31.00 5.69 2.32
N TYR A 70 -31.68 4.55 2.44
CA TYR A 70 -31.04 3.24 2.46
C TYR A 70 -30.20 3.01 1.19
N LYS A 71 -30.75 3.29 0.01
CA LYS A 71 -30.03 3.10 -1.27
C LYS A 71 -28.83 4.02 -1.42
N LYS A 72 -28.92 5.27 -0.96
CA LYS A 72 -27.77 6.19 -0.92
C LYS A 72 -26.67 5.65 -0.01
N PHE A 73 -27.03 5.21 1.19
CA PHE A 73 -26.08 4.65 2.15
C PHE A 73 -25.43 3.36 1.65
N GLU A 74 -26.22 2.44 1.10
CA GLU A 74 -25.75 1.19 0.49
C GLU A 74 -24.75 1.48 -0.64
N LEU A 75 -25.09 2.41 -1.54
CA LEU A 75 -24.20 2.83 -2.62
C LEU A 75 -22.87 3.37 -2.08
N LEU A 76 -22.94 4.27 -1.10
CA LEU A 76 -21.76 4.90 -0.50
C LEU A 76 -20.87 3.87 0.22
N HIS A 77 -21.47 2.94 0.95
CA HIS A 77 -20.77 1.85 1.62
C HIS A 77 -20.09 0.91 0.61
N VAL A 78 -20.79 0.53 -0.46
CA VAL A 78 -20.23 -0.33 -1.53
C VAL A 78 -19.06 0.36 -2.24
N HIS A 79 -19.15 1.66 -2.52
CA HIS A 79 -18.05 2.42 -3.14
C HIS A 79 -16.82 2.50 -2.22
N HIS A 80 -17.03 2.77 -0.93
CA HIS A 80 -15.97 2.80 0.06
C HIS A 80 -15.28 1.43 0.22
N ALA A 81 -16.07 0.35 0.33
CA ALA A 81 -15.58 -1.01 0.42
C ALA A 81 -14.80 -1.42 -0.84
N SER A 82 -15.32 -1.10 -2.03
CA SER A 82 -14.67 -1.41 -3.31
C SER A 82 -13.32 -0.70 -3.45
N LEU A 83 -13.21 0.57 -3.02
CA LEU A 83 -11.94 1.30 -3.05
C LEU A 83 -10.91 0.70 -2.08
N SER A 84 -11.36 0.23 -0.91
CA SER A 84 -10.51 -0.46 0.06
C SER A 84 -9.94 -1.78 -0.51
N VAL A 85 -10.75 -2.51 -1.28
CA VAL A 85 -10.34 -3.74 -1.99
C VAL A 85 -9.35 -3.42 -3.13
N ILE A 86 -9.67 -2.45 -3.99
CA ILE A 86 -8.82 -2.04 -5.11
C ILE A 86 -7.46 -1.55 -4.62
N PHE A 87 -7.44 -0.77 -3.53
CA PHE A 87 -6.21 -0.29 -2.92
C PHE A 87 -5.32 -1.45 -2.44
N THR A 88 -5.93 -2.51 -1.90
CA THR A 88 -5.21 -3.72 -1.46
C THR A 88 -4.67 -4.53 -2.66
N LEU A 89 -5.44 -4.65 -3.76
CA LEU A 89 -5.05 -5.41 -4.95
C LEU A 89 -3.96 -4.72 -5.78
N SER A 90 -3.96 -3.38 -5.85
CA SER A 90 -2.93 -2.60 -6.56
C SER A 90 -1.51 -2.82 -6.04
N ALA A 91 -1.38 -3.36 -4.81
CA ALA A 91 -0.11 -3.75 -4.17
C ALA A 91 0.66 -4.84 -4.91
N LEU A 92 -0.01 -5.60 -5.80
CA LEU A 92 0.54 -6.71 -6.56
C LEU A 92 1.38 -6.27 -7.76
N THR A 93 1.33 -4.99 -8.14
CA THR A 93 2.14 -4.46 -9.24
C THR A 93 3.62 -4.43 -8.85
N ARG A 94 4.40 -5.40 -9.36
CA ARG A 94 5.86 -5.48 -9.17
C ARG A 94 6.58 -4.59 -10.17
N THR A 95 7.49 -3.76 -9.68
CA THR A 95 8.43 -2.95 -10.47
C THR A 95 9.61 -3.79 -10.92
N MET A 96 9.41 -4.58 -11.97
CA MET A 96 10.46 -5.44 -12.53
C MET A 96 11.52 -4.67 -13.35
N PHE A 97 11.26 -3.41 -13.72
CA PHE A 97 12.03 -2.71 -14.77
C PHE A 97 13.38 -2.12 -14.34
N PHE A 98 13.69 -2.03 -13.04
CA PHE A 98 14.87 -1.29 -12.54
C PHE A 98 15.90 -2.12 -11.80
N HIS A 99 15.73 -3.45 -11.78
CA HIS A 99 16.72 -4.34 -11.20
C HIS A 99 18.02 -4.31 -12.01
N LEU A 100 19.15 -4.32 -11.30
CA LEU A 100 20.44 -4.48 -11.96
C LEU A 100 20.49 -5.82 -12.69
N SER A 101 21.18 -5.85 -13.84
CA SER A 101 21.52 -7.11 -14.49
C SER A 101 22.40 -7.95 -13.58
N TYR A 102 22.44 -9.27 -13.81
CA TYR A 102 23.30 -10.16 -13.03
C TYR A 102 24.78 -9.75 -13.10
N SER A 103 25.27 -9.38 -14.29
CA SER A 103 26.65 -8.94 -14.50
C SER A 103 26.98 -7.63 -13.78
N ASP A 104 26.05 -6.66 -13.77
CA ASP A 104 26.27 -5.39 -13.06
C ASP A 104 26.27 -5.60 -11.55
N LYS A 105 25.41 -6.49 -11.05
CA LYS A 105 25.39 -6.87 -9.63
C LYS A 105 26.71 -7.51 -9.22
N GLU A 106 27.18 -8.49 -9.98
CA GLU A 106 28.46 -9.16 -9.70
C GLU A 106 29.63 -8.16 -9.74
N SER A 107 29.63 -7.24 -10.71
CA SER A 107 30.65 -6.19 -10.80
C SER A 107 30.61 -5.26 -9.57
N LEU A 108 29.43 -4.86 -9.13
CA LEU A 108 29.25 -4.00 -7.95
C LEU A 108 29.75 -4.67 -6.65
N GLU A 109 29.54 -5.99 -6.51
CA GLU A 109 29.94 -6.75 -5.32
C GLU A 109 31.46 -6.96 -5.23
N ARG A 110 32.17 -6.98 -6.37
CA ARG A 110 33.63 -7.14 -6.42
C ARG A 110 34.40 -5.85 -6.11
N GLU A 111 33.79 -4.69 -6.40
CA GLU A 111 34.44 -3.39 -6.20
C GLU A 111 34.43 -2.95 -4.73
N PRO A 112 35.51 -2.28 -4.24
CA PRO A 112 35.50 -1.71 -2.91
C PRO A 112 34.44 -0.61 -2.78
N ARG A 113 33.86 -0.49 -1.59
CA ARG A 113 32.84 0.54 -1.30
C ARG A 113 33.40 1.95 -1.53
N GLY A 114 32.53 2.86 -1.96
CA GLY A 114 32.88 4.25 -2.24
C GLY A 114 32.81 4.56 -3.73
N GLU A 115 33.82 5.27 -4.24
CA GLU A 115 33.83 5.74 -5.64
C GLU A 115 33.82 4.62 -6.68
N SER A 116 34.52 3.50 -6.44
CA SER A 116 34.55 2.37 -7.40
C SER A 116 33.15 1.78 -7.64
N GLN A 117 32.38 1.56 -6.57
CA GLN A 117 30.98 1.14 -6.70
C GLN A 117 30.09 2.20 -7.37
N GLN A 118 30.32 3.49 -7.07
CA GLN A 118 29.58 4.57 -7.71
C GLN A 118 29.81 4.64 -9.21
N GLU A 119 31.02 4.32 -9.68
CA GLU A 119 31.33 4.26 -11.10
C GLU A 119 30.55 3.14 -11.81
N VAL A 120 30.46 1.95 -11.21
CA VAL A 120 29.61 0.86 -11.73
C VAL A 120 28.15 1.29 -11.82
N LEU A 121 27.63 1.93 -10.76
CA LEU A 121 26.25 2.42 -10.72
C LEU A 121 26.00 3.55 -11.74
N ARG A 122 26.97 4.44 -11.99
CA ARG A 122 26.88 5.50 -13.01
C ARG A 122 26.80 4.91 -14.40
N ARG A 123 27.57 3.86 -14.70
CA ARG A 123 27.49 3.12 -15.98
C ARG A 123 26.14 2.44 -16.15
N ALA A 124 25.66 1.73 -15.13
CA ALA A 124 24.36 1.05 -15.17
C ALA A 124 23.18 2.04 -15.28
N ALA A 125 23.31 3.24 -14.73
CA ALA A 125 22.27 4.28 -14.79
C ALA A 125 22.32 5.15 -16.06
N LYS A 126 23.34 5.02 -16.91
CA LYS A 126 23.59 5.90 -18.06
C LYS A 126 22.41 5.96 -19.03
N ASP A 127 21.79 4.82 -19.29
CA ASP A 127 20.68 4.68 -20.24
C ASP A 127 19.30 4.74 -19.57
N LEU A 128 19.25 5.07 -18.26
CA LEU A 128 18.02 5.18 -17.50
C LEU A 128 17.59 6.65 -17.35
N PRO A 129 16.28 6.96 -17.39
CA PRO A 129 15.77 8.31 -17.19
C PRO A 129 15.81 8.70 -15.70
N ILE A 130 17.01 8.91 -15.14
CA ILE A 130 17.25 9.23 -13.73
C ILE A 130 17.96 10.58 -13.62
N TYR A 131 17.22 11.59 -13.16
CA TYR A 131 17.70 12.96 -13.03
C TYR A 131 18.09 13.32 -11.59
N THR A 132 17.64 12.54 -10.59
CA THR A 132 17.95 12.82 -9.18
C THR A 132 19.17 12.06 -8.67
N ARG A 133 19.85 12.62 -7.67
CA ARG A 133 21.03 12.05 -6.99
C ARG A 133 20.86 12.16 -5.47
N THR A 134 21.77 11.56 -4.71
CA THR A 134 21.88 11.82 -3.26
C THR A 134 22.41 13.24 -3.02
N MET A 135 22.39 13.70 -1.76
CA MET A 135 23.00 14.98 -1.38
C MET A 135 24.50 15.07 -1.69
N SER A 136 25.20 13.92 -1.73
CA SER A 136 26.61 13.83 -2.09
C SER A 136 26.84 13.70 -3.61
N GLY A 137 25.80 13.79 -4.43
CA GLY A 137 25.88 13.62 -5.89
C GLY A 137 25.96 12.16 -6.36
N ALA A 138 25.89 11.19 -5.44
CA ALA A 138 25.95 9.76 -5.76
C ALA A 138 24.66 9.24 -6.43
N ILE A 139 24.80 8.14 -7.18
CA ILE A 139 23.66 7.41 -7.74
C ILE A 139 22.89 6.76 -6.59
N ARG A 140 21.56 6.96 -6.61
CA ARG A 140 20.67 6.41 -5.60
C ARG A 140 20.52 4.91 -5.81
N TYR A 141 21.07 4.11 -4.92
CA TYR A 141 21.00 2.65 -4.97
C TYR A 141 20.23 2.06 -3.78
N CYS A 142 19.68 0.86 -3.94
CA CYS A 142 19.11 0.06 -2.86
C CYS A 142 19.87 -1.26 -2.72
N ASP A 143 20.62 -1.42 -1.63
CA ASP A 143 21.38 -2.65 -1.36
C ASP A 143 20.47 -3.86 -1.12
N ARG A 144 19.30 -3.66 -0.52
CA ARG A 144 18.36 -4.74 -0.20
C ARG A 144 17.65 -5.29 -1.44
N CYS A 145 17.26 -4.40 -2.35
CA CYS A 145 16.52 -4.78 -3.55
C CYS A 145 17.43 -4.96 -4.78
N HIS A 146 18.71 -4.62 -4.67
CA HIS A 146 19.69 -4.63 -5.76
C HIS A 146 19.20 -3.89 -7.03
N LEU A 147 18.75 -2.66 -6.84
CA LEU A 147 18.24 -1.82 -7.93
C LEU A 147 18.74 -0.39 -7.82
N VAL A 148 18.96 0.23 -8.98
CA VAL A 148 19.15 1.68 -9.07
C VAL A 148 17.78 2.31 -8.87
N LYS A 149 17.64 3.16 -7.85
CA LYS A 149 16.35 3.75 -7.47
C LYS A 149 15.94 4.77 -8.55
N PRO A 150 14.78 4.57 -9.21
CA PRO A 150 14.21 5.59 -10.07
C PRO A 150 13.95 6.88 -9.29
N ASP A 151 13.75 7.97 -10.02
CA ASP A 151 13.38 9.23 -9.39
C ASP A 151 12.11 9.06 -8.56
N ARG A 152 12.13 9.68 -7.36
CA ARG A 152 11.06 9.59 -6.34
C ARG A 152 10.80 8.18 -5.80
N CYS A 153 11.65 7.19 -6.08
CA CYS A 153 11.53 5.85 -5.52
C CYS A 153 12.23 5.74 -4.15
N HIS A 154 11.55 5.12 -3.19
CA HIS A 154 12.09 4.89 -1.85
C HIS A 154 11.88 3.43 -1.41
N HIS A 155 12.79 2.90 -0.61
CA HIS A 155 12.65 1.57 -0.03
C HIS A 155 11.81 1.66 1.23
N CYS A 156 10.70 0.92 1.28
CA CYS A 156 9.94 0.76 2.51
C CYS A 156 10.43 -0.50 3.24
N SER A 157 10.96 -0.33 4.45
CA SER A 157 11.43 -1.45 5.28
C SER A 157 10.30 -2.36 5.76
N VAL A 158 9.08 -1.85 5.89
CA VAL A 158 7.90 -2.64 6.31
C VAL A 158 7.43 -3.54 5.17
N CYS A 159 7.32 -3.00 3.96
CA CYS A 159 6.95 -3.78 2.78
C CYS A 159 8.14 -4.57 2.18
N ASP A 160 9.35 -4.32 2.66
CA ASP A 160 10.62 -4.89 2.18
C ASP A 160 10.81 -4.80 0.66
N LYS A 161 10.39 -3.66 0.09
CA LYS A 161 10.46 -3.40 -1.35
C LYS A 161 10.61 -1.92 -1.65
N CYS A 162 11.18 -1.61 -2.81
CA CYS A 162 11.19 -0.26 -3.36
C CYS A 162 9.83 0.10 -3.96
N ILE A 163 9.30 1.24 -3.56
CA ILE A 163 8.02 1.78 -3.98
C ILE A 163 8.27 2.99 -4.89
N LEU A 164 7.75 2.93 -6.13
CA LEU A 164 7.78 4.06 -7.06
C LEU A 164 6.93 5.22 -6.52
N LYS A 165 7.45 6.44 -6.62
CA LYS A 165 6.80 7.66 -6.11
C LYS A 165 6.23 7.42 -4.70
N MET A 166 7.04 6.81 -3.83
CA MET A 166 6.62 6.47 -2.47
C MET A 166 6.19 7.74 -1.76
N ASP A 167 4.99 7.71 -1.20
CA ASP A 167 4.51 8.77 -0.32
C ASP A 167 4.78 8.33 1.13
N HIS A 168 4.09 7.28 1.59
CA HIS A 168 4.28 6.71 2.92
C HIS A 168 3.87 5.24 3.00
N HIS A 169 4.19 4.58 4.11
CA HIS A 169 3.57 3.31 4.49
C HIS A 169 2.39 3.62 5.41
N CYS A 170 1.19 3.16 5.05
CA CYS A 170 -0.02 3.42 5.83
C CYS A 170 -0.47 2.16 6.57
N PRO A 171 -0.39 2.14 7.92
CA PRO A 171 -0.80 0.97 8.71
C PRO A 171 -2.30 0.65 8.59
N TRP A 172 -3.15 1.66 8.41
CA TRP A 172 -4.61 1.53 8.32
C TRP A 172 -5.10 0.72 7.12
N VAL A 173 -4.25 0.56 6.13
CA VAL A 173 -4.48 -0.20 4.90
C VAL A 173 -3.40 -1.27 4.70
N ASN A 174 -2.54 -1.47 5.71
CA ASN A 174 -1.40 -2.40 5.73
C ASN A 174 -0.61 -2.44 4.42
N ASN A 175 -0.34 -1.27 3.84
CA ASN A 175 0.29 -1.17 2.52
C ASN A 175 0.95 0.20 2.32
N CYS A 176 1.87 0.26 1.36
CA CYS A 176 2.45 1.53 0.92
C CYS A 176 1.50 2.29 0.00
N VAL A 177 1.47 3.60 0.19
CA VAL A 177 0.91 4.57 -0.75
C VAL A 177 2.05 5.03 -1.66
N GLY A 178 1.88 4.85 -2.96
CA GLY A 178 2.86 5.21 -3.98
C GLY A 178 2.21 5.35 -5.34
N PHE A 179 3.02 5.29 -6.41
CA PHE A 179 2.57 5.60 -7.77
C PHE A 179 1.31 4.86 -8.21
N SER A 180 1.25 3.54 -8.01
CA SER A 180 0.17 2.69 -8.53
C SER A 180 -1.17 2.86 -7.82
N ASN A 181 -1.17 3.43 -6.61
CA ASN A 181 -2.35 3.51 -5.76
C ASN A 181 -2.63 4.87 -5.12
N TYR A 182 -1.82 5.90 -5.42
CA TYR A 182 -2.00 7.25 -4.90
C TYR A 182 -3.40 7.82 -5.21
N LYS A 183 -3.91 7.62 -6.43
CA LYS A 183 -5.27 8.06 -6.81
C LYS A 183 -6.34 7.35 -5.97
N PHE A 184 -6.21 6.04 -5.77
CA PHE A 184 -7.15 5.27 -4.98
C PHE A 184 -7.12 5.66 -3.50
N PHE A 185 -5.94 5.99 -2.96
CA PHE A 185 -5.81 6.51 -1.61
C PHE A 185 -6.56 7.84 -1.43
N LEU A 186 -6.43 8.78 -2.37
CA LEU A 186 -7.15 10.06 -2.31
C LEU A 186 -8.68 9.85 -2.42
N LEU A 187 -9.13 8.96 -3.30
CA LEU A 187 -10.55 8.62 -3.40
C LEU A 187 -11.04 7.96 -2.10
N PHE A 188 -10.28 7.02 -1.54
CA PHE A 188 -10.60 6.40 -0.25
C PHE A 188 -10.80 7.44 0.86
N LEU A 189 -9.93 8.45 0.95
CA LEU A 189 -10.09 9.54 1.93
C LEU A 189 -11.35 10.37 1.66
N ALA A 190 -11.61 10.74 0.40
CA ALA A 190 -12.79 11.52 0.03
C ALA A 190 -14.10 10.78 0.33
N TYR A 191 -14.20 9.51 -0.05
CA TYR A 191 -15.38 8.70 0.25
C TYR A 191 -15.53 8.38 1.75
N SER A 192 -14.42 8.27 2.49
CA SER A 192 -14.46 8.14 3.96
C SER A 192 -15.07 9.39 4.59
N LEU A 193 -14.66 10.58 4.15
CA LEU A 193 -15.22 11.85 4.62
C LEU A 193 -16.71 11.95 4.28
N LEU A 194 -17.10 11.66 3.04
CA LEU A 194 -18.51 11.66 2.63
C LEU A 194 -19.35 10.67 3.44
N TYR A 195 -18.83 9.49 3.73
CA TYR A 195 -19.48 8.48 4.58
C TYR A 195 -19.73 9.02 6.00
N CYS A 196 -18.70 9.59 6.63
CA CYS A 196 -18.83 10.18 7.96
C CYS A 196 -19.82 11.36 7.97
N LEU A 197 -19.76 12.25 6.99
CA LEU A 197 -20.68 13.39 6.88
C LEU A 197 -22.12 12.94 6.68
N PHE A 198 -22.34 11.91 5.85
CA PHE A 198 -23.68 11.35 5.61
C PHE A 198 -24.28 10.77 6.88
N ILE A 199 -23.53 9.94 7.61
CA ILE A 199 -23.97 9.39 8.91
C ILE A 199 -24.24 10.53 9.89
N ALA A 200 -23.29 11.45 10.09
CA ALA A 200 -23.45 12.54 11.04
C ALA A 200 -24.68 13.41 10.75
N ALA A 201 -24.93 13.74 9.48
CA ALA A 201 -26.09 14.55 9.09
C ALA A 201 -27.43 13.82 9.32
N THR A 202 -27.47 12.52 9.03
CA THR A 202 -28.70 11.71 9.16
C THR A 202 -28.99 11.33 10.61
N ASP A 203 -27.96 11.08 11.41
CA ASP A 203 -28.05 10.75 12.84
C ASP A 203 -28.35 12.00 13.70
N LEU A 204 -28.00 13.21 13.25
CA LEU A 204 -28.11 14.44 14.05
C LEU A 204 -29.51 14.64 14.67
N GLN A 205 -30.57 14.41 13.89
CA GLN A 205 -31.95 14.54 14.40
C GLN A 205 -32.26 13.53 15.52
N TYR A 206 -31.77 12.30 15.40
CA TYR A 206 -31.97 11.25 16.39
C TYR A 206 -31.12 11.51 17.63
N PHE A 207 -29.90 12.00 17.43
CA PHE A 207 -29.04 12.44 18.51
C PHE A 207 -29.71 13.55 19.33
N ILE A 208 -30.26 14.59 18.68
CA ILE A 208 -31.00 15.65 19.37
C ILE A 208 -32.18 15.06 20.15
N LYS A 209 -33.02 14.23 19.49
CA LYS A 209 -34.19 13.59 20.10
C LYS A 209 -33.85 12.68 21.29
N PHE A 210 -32.67 12.07 21.31
CA PHE A 210 -32.23 11.23 22.42
C PHE A 210 -31.93 12.04 23.68
N TRP A 211 -31.46 13.29 23.52
CA TRP A 211 -31.06 14.18 24.61
C TRP A 211 -32.12 15.21 25.02
N THR A 212 -33.22 15.32 24.28
CA THR A 212 -34.37 16.20 24.58
C THR A 212 -35.57 15.37 24.97
#